data_AF-A0A0D6E666-F1
#
_entry.id   AF-A0A0D6E666-F1
#
_cell.length_a   1.000
_cell.length_b   1.000
_cell.length_c   1.000
_cell.angle_alpha   90.00
_cell.angle_beta   90.00
_cell.angle_gamma   90.00
#
_symmetry.space_group_name_H-M   'P 1'
#
loop_
_entity.id
_entity.type
_entity.pdbx_description
1 polymer ?
#
loop_
_entity_poly.entity_id
_entity_poly.type
_entity_poly.pdbx_seq_one_letter_code
_entity_poly.pdbx_strand_id
1 'polypeptide(L)'
;MALARKADLTPLTIVVLDGGGNLVAAEREDGCAPLRFPVAKGKAYASLGIGVASGVLGERNAERTAFVASVASASQGHFVAVAGGVPILNEQSHVIGAVGVSGASSDEDQQAAIAGIELAELRWGLEPS
;
A
#
# COMPACT_ATOMS: atom_id res chain seq x y z
N MET A 1 -11.39 7.98 -0.72
CA MET A 1 -12.19 8.05 -1.97
C MET A 1 -12.44 9.46 -2.50
N ALA A 2 -12.86 10.44 -1.67
CA ALA A 2 -13.26 11.77 -2.15
C ALA A 2 -12.24 12.51 -3.04
N LEU A 3 -10.95 12.45 -2.72
CA LEU A 3 -9.90 13.06 -3.55
C LEU A 3 -9.72 12.35 -4.90
N ALA A 4 -9.79 11.02 -4.93
CA ALA A 4 -9.73 10.23 -6.15
C ALA A 4 -10.88 10.56 -7.12
N ARG A 5 -12.08 10.81 -6.59
CA ARG A 5 -13.23 11.27 -7.40
C ARG A 5 -13.03 12.66 -7.98
N LYS A 6 -12.43 13.58 -7.23
CA LYS A 6 -12.08 14.94 -7.74
C LYS A 6 -11.02 14.90 -8.84
N ALA A 7 -10.15 13.88 -8.82
CA ALA A 7 -9.09 13.67 -9.80
C ALA A 7 -9.50 12.73 -10.96
N ASP A 8 -10.78 12.35 -11.05
CA ASP A 8 -11.32 11.45 -12.09
C ASP A 8 -10.58 10.12 -12.24
N LEU A 9 -10.08 9.57 -11.12
CA LEU A 9 -9.37 8.28 -11.14
C LEU A 9 -10.34 7.13 -11.42
N THR A 10 -9.83 6.00 -11.90
CA THR A 10 -10.62 4.75 -11.93
C THR A 10 -11.05 4.33 -10.51
N PRO A 11 -12.10 3.49 -10.36
CA PRO A 11 -12.53 3.00 -9.05
C PRO A 11 -11.41 2.32 -8.26
N LEU A 12 -11.25 2.73 -7.00
CA LEU A 12 -10.17 2.30 -6.11
C LEU A 12 -10.63 1.31 -5.04
N THR A 13 -9.71 0.46 -4.62
CA THR A 13 -9.78 -0.30 -3.36
C THR A 13 -8.67 0.17 -2.43
N ILE A 14 -9.03 0.49 -1.19
CA ILE A 14 -8.11 0.96 -0.14
C ILE A 14 -8.17 -0.05 1.01
N VAL A 15 -7.00 -0.42 1.53
CA VAL A 15 -6.84 -1.32 2.68
C VAL A 15 -5.89 -0.67 3.68
N VAL A 16 -6.24 -0.68 4.96
CA VAL A 16 -5.42 -0.18 6.07
C VAL A 16 -5.08 -1.33 7.01
N LEU A 17 -3.80 -1.48 7.32
CA LEU A 17 -3.28 -2.47 8.26
C LEU A 17 -2.69 -1.77 9.50
N ASP A 18 -2.84 -2.40 10.67
CA ASP A 18 -2.12 -2.00 11.89
C ASP A 18 -0.65 -2.48 11.86
N GLY A 19 0.13 -2.12 12.88
CA GLY A 19 1.53 -2.51 13.01
C GLY A 19 1.77 -4.04 13.08
N GLY A 20 0.74 -4.83 13.41
CA GLY A 20 0.79 -6.29 13.43
C GLY A 20 0.39 -6.94 12.10
N GLY A 21 -0.01 -6.14 11.10
CA GLY A 21 -0.51 -6.62 9.81
C GLY A 21 -1.98 -7.04 9.82
N ASN A 22 -2.73 -6.69 10.87
CA ASN A 22 -4.17 -6.97 10.95
C ASN A 22 -4.96 -5.93 10.17
N LEU A 23 -6.07 -6.36 9.58
CA LEU A 23 -6.97 -5.46 8.85
C LEU A 23 -7.68 -4.52 9.82
N VAL A 24 -7.47 -3.22 9.64
CA VAL A 24 -8.16 -2.15 10.40
C VAL A 24 -9.38 -1.66 9.64
N ALA A 25 -9.20 -1.35 8.35
CA ALA A 25 -10.26 -0.84 7.50
C ALA A 25 -10.03 -1.28 6.05
N ALA A 26 -11.12 -1.46 5.31
CA ALA A 26 -11.08 -1.58 3.87
C ALA A 26 -12.32 -0.97 3.24
N GLU A 27 -12.11 -0.31 2.10
CA GLU A 27 -13.17 0.27 1.30
C GLU A 27 -12.90 -0.08 -0.17
N ARG A 28 -13.94 -0.46 -0.89
CA ARG A 28 -13.86 -0.80 -2.32
C ARG A 28 -14.98 -0.09 -3.05
N GLU A 29 -14.61 0.74 -4.00
CA GLU A 29 -15.58 1.42 -4.86
C GLU A 29 -16.32 0.42 -5.77
N ASP A 30 -17.54 0.78 -6.15
CA ASP A 30 -18.30 0.02 -7.13
C ASP A 30 -17.56 -0.04 -8.47
N GLY A 31 -17.64 -1.19 -9.13
CA GLY A 31 -16.92 -1.43 -10.39
C GLY A 31 -15.47 -1.92 -10.24
N CYS A 32 -14.91 -1.96 -9.02
CA CYS A 32 -13.59 -2.58 -8.81
C CYS A 32 -13.62 -4.10 -9.06
N ALA A 33 -12.65 -4.60 -9.83
CA ALA A 33 -12.44 -6.03 -10.04
C ALA A 33 -12.10 -6.75 -8.72
N PRO A 34 -12.46 -8.05 -8.56
CA PRO A 34 -12.24 -8.79 -7.32
C PRO A 34 -10.79 -8.86 -6.85
N LEU A 35 -9.83 -8.83 -7.78
CA LEU A 35 -8.39 -8.87 -7.48
C LEU A 35 -7.86 -7.58 -6.81
N ARG A 36 -8.61 -6.46 -6.84
CA ARG A 36 -8.14 -5.19 -6.28
C ARG A 36 -7.97 -5.25 -4.77
N PHE A 37 -8.83 -5.98 -4.05
CA PHE A 37 -8.69 -6.16 -2.61
C PHE A 37 -7.42 -6.93 -2.20
N PRO A 38 -7.17 -8.17 -2.69
CA PRO A 38 -5.95 -8.88 -2.32
C PRO A 38 -4.68 -8.15 -2.79
N VAL A 39 -4.71 -7.44 -3.92
CA VAL A 39 -3.58 -6.62 -4.39
C VAL A 39 -3.34 -5.43 -3.45
N ALA A 40 -4.38 -4.66 -3.09
CA ALA A 40 -4.25 -3.53 -2.16
C ALA A 40 -3.73 -4.01 -0.79
N LYS A 41 -4.30 -5.10 -0.26
CA LYS A 41 -3.82 -5.73 0.98
C LYS A 41 -2.36 -6.16 0.88
N GLY A 42 -1.97 -6.77 -0.25
CA GLY A 42 -0.60 -7.23 -0.46
C GLY A 42 0.42 -6.09 -0.60
N LYS A 43 0.02 -4.96 -1.18
CA LYS A 43 0.86 -3.74 -1.22
C LYS A 43 1.04 -3.16 0.18
N ALA A 44 -0.03 -3.05 0.98
CA ALA A 44 0.05 -2.60 2.36
C ALA A 44 0.96 -3.52 3.20
N TYR A 45 0.78 -4.83 3.08
CA TYR A 45 1.56 -5.81 3.85
C TYR A 45 3.04 -5.84 3.45
N ALA A 46 3.35 -5.76 2.14
CA ALA A 46 4.72 -5.63 1.67
C ALA A 46 5.40 -4.36 2.21
N SER A 47 4.66 -3.26 2.24
CA SER A 47 5.16 -2.01 2.80
C SER A 47 5.42 -2.10 4.31
N LEU A 48 4.45 -2.64 5.06
CA LEU A 48 4.55 -2.81 6.50
C LEU A 48 5.70 -3.74 6.90
N GLY A 49 5.86 -4.87 6.21
CA GLY A 49 6.86 -5.90 6.57
C GLY A 49 8.31 -5.45 6.44
N ILE A 50 8.58 -4.43 5.62
CA ILE A 50 9.93 -3.89 5.39
C ILE A 50 10.10 -2.48 5.95
N GLY A 51 8.99 -1.77 6.20
CA GLY A 51 9.00 -0.39 6.69
C GLY A 51 9.30 0.65 5.60
N VAL A 52 9.12 0.32 4.32
CA VAL A 52 9.27 1.23 3.17
C VAL A 52 8.06 1.13 2.27
N ALA A 53 7.87 2.06 1.34
CA ALA A 53 6.80 1.95 0.35
C ALA A 53 7.00 0.72 -0.54
N SER A 54 5.89 0.06 -0.92
CA SER A 54 5.94 -1.17 -1.72
C SER A 54 6.54 -0.94 -3.13
N GLY A 55 6.47 0.28 -3.65
CA GLY A 55 7.11 0.69 -4.90
C GLY A 55 8.63 0.69 -4.81
N VAL A 56 9.18 1.32 -3.76
CA VAL A 56 10.62 1.33 -3.46
C VAL A 56 11.17 -0.10 -3.34
N LEU A 57 10.41 -0.98 -2.70
CA LEU A 57 10.76 -2.38 -2.57
C LEU A 57 10.85 -3.11 -3.93
N GLY A 58 9.92 -2.80 -4.84
CA GLY A 58 9.93 -3.31 -6.21
C GLY A 58 11.16 -2.84 -6.97
N GLU A 59 11.45 -1.53 -6.93
CA GLU A 59 12.62 -0.92 -7.59
C GLU A 59 13.94 -1.52 -7.09
N ARG A 60 14.12 -1.63 -5.77
CA ARG A 60 15.33 -2.22 -5.16
C ARG A 60 15.56 -3.69 -5.55
N ASN A 61 14.51 -4.40 -5.98
CA ASN A 61 14.57 -5.81 -6.31
C ASN A 61 14.21 -6.12 -7.76
N ALA A 62 14.29 -5.13 -8.66
CA ALA A 62 13.94 -5.29 -10.07
C ALA A 62 14.72 -6.43 -10.76
N GLU A 63 16.00 -6.60 -10.42
CA GLU A 63 16.89 -7.66 -10.93
C GLU A 63 16.80 -8.98 -10.11
N ARG A 64 16.01 -9.00 -9.04
CA ARG A 64 15.95 -10.10 -8.05
C ARG A 64 14.61 -10.81 -8.05
N THR A 65 14.06 -11.09 -9.23
CA THR A 65 12.71 -11.69 -9.41
C THR A 65 12.50 -12.97 -8.60
N ALA A 66 13.50 -13.87 -8.55
CA ALA A 66 13.41 -15.11 -7.77
C ALA A 66 13.31 -14.87 -6.25
N PHE A 67 13.98 -13.83 -5.74
CA PHE A 67 13.88 -13.44 -4.34
C PHE A 67 12.49 -12.90 -4.02
N VAL A 68 11.97 -11.98 -4.84
CA VAL A 68 10.61 -11.42 -4.68
C VAL A 68 9.55 -12.52 -4.70
N ALA A 69 9.66 -13.46 -5.64
CA ALA A 69 8.77 -14.63 -5.70
C ALA A 69 8.87 -15.51 -4.44
N SER A 70 10.08 -15.69 -3.89
CA SER A 70 10.29 -16.47 -2.67
C SER A 70 9.66 -15.79 -1.45
N VAL A 71 9.76 -14.46 -1.34
CA VAL A 71 9.11 -13.69 -0.26
C VAL A 71 7.59 -13.71 -0.42
N ALA A 72 7.07 -13.60 -1.63
CA ALA A 72 5.64 -13.77 -1.91
C ALA A 72 5.13 -15.16 -1.50
N SER A 73 5.89 -16.22 -1.79
CA SER A 73 5.56 -17.57 -1.35
C SER A 73 5.58 -17.69 0.19
N ALA A 74 6.65 -17.21 0.84
CA ALA A 74 6.79 -17.27 2.30
C ALA A 74 5.72 -16.49 3.06
N SER A 75 5.19 -15.42 2.46
CA SER A 75 4.10 -14.59 3.00
C SER A 75 2.70 -15.07 2.58
N GLN A 76 2.57 -16.29 2.03
CA GLN A 76 1.29 -16.85 1.57
C GLN A 76 0.58 -15.97 0.53
N GLY A 77 1.36 -15.31 -0.34
CA GLY A 77 0.87 -14.42 -1.37
C GLY A 77 0.53 -13.01 -0.90
N HIS A 78 0.81 -12.65 0.35
CA HIS A 78 0.53 -11.32 0.89
C HIS A 78 1.61 -10.27 0.55
N PHE A 79 2.58 -10.56 -0.31
CA PHE A 79 3.63 -9.62 -0.66
C PHE A 79 3.51 -9.17 -2.12
N VAL A 80 3.14 -7.90 -2.32
CA VAL A 80 3.07 -7.25 -3.64
C VAL A 80 3.98 -6.03 -3.66
N ALA A 81 5.17 -6.18 -4.26
CA ALA A 81 6.21 -5.15 -4.33
C ALA A 81 6.03 -4.24 -5.56
N VAL A 82 4.89 -3.54 -5.63
CA VAL A 82 4.57 -2.53 -6.65
C VAL A 82 3.98 -1.31 -5.96
N ALA A 83 4.20 -0.10 -6.46
CA ALA A 83 3.74 1.15 -5.83
C ALA A 83 2.22 1.16 -5.53
N GLY A 84 1.86 1.84 -4.45
CA GLY A 84 0.51 1.91 -3.90
C GLY A 84 0.39 1.43 -2.45
N GLY A 85 1.44 0.85 -1.86
CA GLY A 85 1.57 0.57 -0.44
C GLY A 85 2.48 1.59 0.23
N VAL A 86 2.00 2.25 1.30
CA VAL A 86 2.70 3.35 1.99
C VAL A 86 2.64 3.14 3.51
N PRO A 87 3.78 3.23 4.22
CA PRO A 87 3.82 3.19 5.68
C PRO A 87 3.09 4.39 6.31
N ILE A 88 2.38 4.11 7.41
CA ILE A 88 1.83 5.12 8.31
C ILE A 88 2.82 5.28 9.46
N LEU A 89 3.20 6.53 9.75
CA LEU A 89 4.18 6.87 10.76
C LEU A 89 3.53 7.66 11.90
N ASN A 90 4.03 7.46 13.11
CA ASN A 90 3.73 8.33 14.25
C ASN A 90 4.60 9.61 14.22
N GLU A 91 4.45 10.46 15.25
CA GLU A 91 5.21 11.71 15.39
C GLU A 91 6.73 11.52 15.54
N GLN A 92 7.15 10.34 15.99
CA GLN A 92 8.55 9.94 16.15
C GLN A 92 9.08 9.21 14.91
N SER A 93 8.34 9.22 13.79
CA SER A 93 8.69 8.55 12.53
C SER A 93 8.74 7.02 12.62
N HIS A 94 8.18 6.41 13.67
CA HIS A 94 8.04 4.95 13.74
C HIS A 94 6.85 4.49 12.89
N VAL A 95 7.05 3.39 12.15
CA VAL A 95 5.98 2.72 11.41
C VAL A 95 4.98 2.11 12.39
N ILE A 96 3.72 2.53 12.28
CA ILE A 96 2.60 2.08 13.12
C ILE A 96 1.51 1.33 12.33
N GLY A 97 1.65 1.25 11.01
CA GLY A 97 0.71 0.62 10.10
C GLY A 97 1.07 0.88 8.65
N ALA A 98 0.18 0.51 7.73
CA ALA A 98 0.34 0.80 6.30
C ALA A 98 -1.01 0.94 5.60
N VAL A 99 -1.05 1.78 4.57
CA VAL A 99 -2.16 1.87 3.61
C VAL A 99 -1.74 1.21 2.31
N GLY A 100 -2.65 0.47 1.68
CA GLY A 100 -2.47 -0.10 0.35
C GLY A 100 -3.65 0.27 -0.55
N VAL A 101 -3.34 0.71 -1.77
CA VAL A 101 -4.33 1.14 -2.76
C VAL A 101 -4.16 0.37 -4.06
N SER A 102 -5.29 -0.01 -4.66
CA SER A 102 -5.34 -0.59 -6.00
C SER A 102 -6.57 -0.15 -6.77
N GLY A 103 -6.37 0.47 -7.92
CA GLY A 103 -7.45 0.78 -8.86
C GLY A 103 -6.98 1.51 -10.11
N ALA A 104 -6.04 2.43 -9.94
CA ALA A 104 -5.51 3.30 -10.98
C ALA A 104 -4.10 2.87 -11.42
N SER A 105 -3.30 3.78 -11.96
CA SER A 105 -1.86 3.53 -12.14
C SER A 105 -1.16 3.40 -10.78
N SER A 106 0.03 2.79 -10.76
CA SER A 106 0.78 2.57 -9.52
C SER A 106 1.13 3.88 -8.80
N ASP A 107 1.41 4.94 -9.56
CA ASP A 107 1.72 6.26 -9.02
C ASP A 107 0.47 6.93 -8.43
N GLU A 108 -0.66 6.87 -9.14
CA GLU A 108 -1.95 7.38 -8.64
C GLU A 108 -2.43 6.64 -7.40
N ASP A 109 -2.26 5.30 -7.36
CA ASP A 109 -2.55 4.49 -6.18
C ASP A 109 -1.69 4.98 -4.98
N GLN A 110 -0.40 5.25 -5.18
CA GLN A 110 0.49 5.74 -4.13
C GLN A 110 0.11 7.15 -3.67
N GLN A 111 -0.20 8.06 -4.58
CA GLN A 111 -0.64 9.41 -4.24
C GLN A 111 -1.98 9.40 -3.48
N ALA A 112 -2.90 8.50 -3.85
CA ALA A 112 -4.15 8.32 -3.13
C ALA A 112 -3.92 7.78 -1.70
N ALA A 113 -2.95 6.87 -1.52
CA ALA A 113 -2.55 6.39 -0.20
C ALA A 113 -2.00 7.52 0.66
N ILE A 114 -1.04 8.29 0.14
CA ILE A 114 -0.41 9.44 0.79
C ILE A 114 -1.47 10.46 1.23
N ALA A 115 -2.32 10.89 0.31
CA ALA A 115 -3.35 11.88 0.58
C ALA A 115 -4.36 11.38 1.65
N GLY A 116 -4.65 10.08 1.67
CA GLY A 116 -5.46 9.46 2.72
C GLY A 116 -4.81 9.52 4.11
N ILE A 117 -3.50 9.29 4.19
CA ILE A 117 -2.74 9.37 5.45
C ILE A 117 -2.68 10.82 5.95
N GLU A 118 -2.43 11.78 5.07
CA GLU A 118 -2.38 13.21 5.40
C GLU A 118 -3.73 13.74 5.89
N LEU A 119 -4.85 13.34 5.25
CA LEU A 119 -6.20 13.69 5.68
C LEU A 119 -6.56 13.11 7.05
N ALA A 120 -5.91 12.02 7.46
CA ALA A 120 -6.05 11.44 8.80
C ALA A 120 -5.13 12.11 9.83
N GLU A 121 -4.44 13.19 9.48
CA GLU A 121 -3.50 13.92 10.33
C GLU A 121 -2.31 13.04 10.81
N LEU A 122 -1.94 12.05 10.00
CA LEU A 122 -0.81 11.15 10.25
C LEU A 122 0.35 11.45 9.29
N ARG A 123 1.53 10.91 9.61
CA ARG A 123 2.71 11.04 8.76
C ARG A 123 2.88 9.81 7.88
N TRP A 124 3.57 9.96 6.76
CA TRP A 124 3.92 8.89 5.83
C TRP A 124 5.40 8.98 5.46
N GLY A 125 5.95 7.92 4.87
CA GLY A 125 7.31 7.95 4.32
C GLY A 125 7.54 6.85 3.30
N LEU A 126 8.16 7.16 2.15
CA LEU A 126 8.54 6.13 1.18
C LEU A 126 9.74 5.32 1.66
N GLU A 127 10.67 5.99 2.34
CA GLU A 127 11.89 5.43 2.92
C GLU A 127 12.15 6.07 4.29
N PRO A 128 11.29 5.82 5.29
CA PRO A 128 11.47 6.39 6.62
C PRO A 128 12.78 5.88 7.25
N SER A 129 13.49 6.79 7.93
CA SER A 129 14.78 6.56 8.59
C SER A 129 14.64 5.90 9.96
#